data_AF-A0A2U0S0I1-F1
#
_entry.id   AF-A0A2U0S0I1-F1
#
_cell.length_a   1.000
_cell.length_b   1.000
_cell.length_c   1.000
_cell.angle_alpha   90.00
_cell.angle_beta   90.00
_cell.angle_gamma   90.00
#
_symmetry.space_group_name_H-M   'P 1'
#
loop_
_entity.id
_entity.type
_entity.pdbx_description
1 polymer ?
#
loop_
_entity_poly.entity_id
_entity_poly.type
_entity_poly.pdbx_seq_one_letter_code
_entity_poly.pdbx_strand_id
1 'polypeptide(L)'
;MVGREILEVLYSPVNAFRKIIEKPDFKGVLIVLLLVISATVALQFVYNERQLYENRAPQDDLWTETLTNPHIWSSIESASLDTQDYQMGNGSISSSVMDSTSIWLKILDIDAINCYEETGYNELFFWINWNNDAGAPPTSGTLKLFSGSEDSYFETDITNLLPSSGEWGNTTLNVGPNQGWASNNSPDWQNITGIEFTLVWSDSANLALNIDGLFFRNYITSIEAAGLETAILYILFSVTFSVGINWVLWAGILFIVSKLFGEELGKWNVVFVIIGHAFLATAVYTLVSTLIFTSLPILTMPVESDLQVAAFSETWLPNLAYQAGTLILWAGEIWIAALSAIVIRLLKDITWGKAATISAVAFGVRFILRIFFGL
;
A
#
# COMPACT_ATOMS: atom_id res chain seq x y z
N MET A 1 -16.20 -2.66 39.56
CA MET A 1 -17.40 -1.81 39.33
C MET A 1 -17.34 -1.12 37.96
N VAL A 2 -16.18 -0.59 37.56
CA VAL A 2 -15.99 0.19 36.32
C VAL A 2 -16.36 -0.55 35.01
N GLY A 3 -16.02 -1.84 34.85
CA GLY A 3 -16.22 -2.55 33.56
C GLY A 3 -17.68 -2.80 33.17
N ARG A 4 -18.57 -3.09 34.13
CA ARG A 4 -19.99 -3.36 33.85
C ARG A 4 -20.72 -2.10 33.40
N GLU A 5 -20.40 -0.97 34.01
CA GLU A 5 -20.99 0.34 33.71
C GLU A 5 -20.58 0.83 32.31
N ILE A 6 -19.34 0.58 31.90
CA ILE A 6 -18.85 0.85 30.54
C ILE A 6 -19.67 0.07 29.52
N LEU A 7 -19.79 -1.26 29.66
CA LEU A 7 -20.55 -2.08 28.71
C LEU A 7 -22.05 -1.76 28.70
N GLU A 8 -22.60 -1.29 29.81
CA GLU A 8 -24.01 -0.86 29.92
C GLU A 8 -24.33 0.29 28.95
N VAL A 9 -23.34 1.09 28.53
CA VAL A 9 -23.52 2.13 27.50
C VAL A 9 -24.05 1.56 26.18
N LEU A 10 -23.70 0.31 25.85
CA LEU A 10 -24.06 -0.29 24.56
C LEU A 10 -25.52 -0.79 24.52
N TYR A 11 -26.01 -1.39 25.61
CA TYR A 11 -27.33 -2.04 25.64
C TYR A 11 -28.37 -1.29 26.50
N SER A 12 -27.94 -0.41 27.40
CA SER A 12 -28.82 0.39 28.26
C SER A 12 -28.24 1.80 28.48
N PRO A 13 -28.04 2.58 27.40
CA PRO A 13 -27.30 3.84 27.43
C PRO A 13 -27.87 4.87 28.41
N VAL A 14 -29.19 4.98 28.53
CA VAL A 14 -29.83 5.96 29.42
C VAL A 14 -29.46 5.71 30.89
N ASN A 15 -29.51 4.45 31.33
CA ASN A 15 -29.17 4.09 32.71
C ASN A 15 -27.67 4.21 32.96
N ALA A 16 -26.85 3.79 32.00
CA ALA A 16 -25.39 3.90 32.09
C ALA A 16 -24.95 5.36 32.22
N PHE A 17 -25.42 6.23 31.31
CA PHE A 17 -25.05 7.64 31.34
C PHE A 17 -25.58 8.36 32.58
N ARG A 18 -26.74 7.99 33.13
CA ARG A 18 -27.20 8.54 34.41
C ARG A 18 -26.17 8.28 35.53
N LYS A 19 -25.70 7.04 35.66
CA LYS A 19 -24.66 6.67 36.64
C LYS A 19 -23.34 7.41 36.39
N ILE A 20 -22.92 7.49 35.12
CA ILE A 20 -21.67 8.18 34.72
C ILE A 20 -21.76 9.68 35.02
N ILE A 21 -22.92 10.32 34.80
CA ILE A 21 -23.14 11.74 35.09
C ILE A 21 -23.12 12.01 36.60
N GLU A 22 -23.73 11.12 37.40
CA GLU A 22 -23.73 11.23 38.87
C GLU A 22 -22.31 11.14 39.46
N LYS A 23 -21.45 10.30 38.89
CA LYS A 23 -20.07 10.14 39.32
C LYS A 23 -19.12 9.94 38.13
N PRO A 24 -18.69 11.04 37.47
CA PRO A 24 -17.75 10.95 36.36
C PRO A 24 -16.41 10.39 36.83
N ASP A 25 -15.99 9.25 36.27
CA ASP A 25 -14.71 8.61 36.60
C ASP A 25 -13.78 8.62 35.39
N PHE A 26 -12.63 9.28 35.54
CA PHE A 26 -11.59 9.31 34.52
C PHE A 26 -10.99 7.92 34.23
N LYS A 27 -11.01 7.00 35.20
CA LYS A 27 -10.51 5.63 34.97
C LYS A 27 -11.36 4.87 33.96
N GLY A 28 -12.69 5.06 33.99
CA GLY A 28 -13.59 4.41 33.03
C GLY A 28 -13.32 4.87 31.60
N VAL A 29 -13.10 6.17 31.46
CA VAL A 29 -12.72 6.82 30.20
C VAL A 29 -11.40 6.28 29.65
N LEU A 30 -10.40 6.10 30.50
CA LEU A 30 -9.09 5.56 30.09
C LEU A 30 -9.20 4.11 29.59
N ILE A 31 -10.09 3.30 30.17
CA ILE A 31 -10.38 1.95 29.67
C ILE A 31 -11.03 2.01 28.28
N VAL A 32 -12.00 2.91 28.07
CA VAL A 32 -12.61 3.10 26.76
C VAL A 32 -11.56 3.52 25.73
N LEU A 33 -10.68 4.45 26.07
CA LEU A 33 -9.59 4.89 25.20
C LEU A 33 -8.70 3.70 24.79
N LEU A 34 -8.28 2.88 25.75
CA LEU A 34 -7.45 1.70 25.48
C LEU A 34 -8.16 0.73 24.53
N LEU A 35 -9.45 0.44 24.76
CA LEU A 35 -10.22 -0.45 23.89
C LEU A 35 -10.34 0.09 22.46
N VAL A 36 -10.59 1.39 22.31
CA VAL A 36 -10.70 2.03 20.99
C VAL A 36 -9.36 2.01 20.26
N ILE A 37 -8.26 2.32 20.95
CA ILE A 37 -6.91 2.26 20.36
C ILE A 37 -6.61 0.83 19.93
N SER A 38 -6.78 -0.17 20.80
CA SER A 38 -6.52 -1.58 20.47
C SER A 38 -7.36 -2.07 19.29
N ALA A 39 -8.66 -1.74 19.25
CA ALA A 39 -9.52 -2.10 18.12
C ALA A 39 -9.06 -1.45 16.82
N THR A 40 -8.66 -0.18 16.87
CA THR A 40 -8.24 0.57 15.68
C THR A 40 -6.88 0.12 15.18
N VAL A 41 -5.95 -0.23 16.07
CA VAL A 41 -4.67 -0.88 15.70
C VAL A 41 -4.94 -2.22 15.00
N ALA A 42 -5.86 -3.04 15.53
CA ALA A 42 -6.22 -4.31 14.89
C ALA A 42 -6.83 -4.11 13.50
N LEU A 43 -7.72 -3.11 13.34
CA LEU A 43 -8.26 -2.74 12.03
C LEU A 43 -7.15 -2.32 11.06
N GLN A 44 -6.25 -1.44 11.47
CA GLN A 44 -5.14 -0.96 10.64
C GLN A 44 -4.22 -2.11 10.24
N PHE A 45 -3.88 -3.00 11.17
CA PHE A 45 -3.06 -4.18 10.88
C PHE A 45 -3.73 -5.06 9.82
N VAL A 46 -4.99 -5.49 10.04
CA VAL A 46 -5.74 -6.32 9.08
C VAL A 46 -5.87 -5.64 7.72
N TYR A 47 -6.11 -4.34 7.69
CA TYR A 47 -6.25 -3.60 6.44
C TYR A 47 -4.94 -3.51 5.65
N ASN A 48 -3.82 -3.22 6.33
CA ASN A 48 -2.50 -3.11 5.70
C ASN A 48 -1.98 -4.47 5.22
N GLU A 49 -2.24 -5.55 5.95
CA GLU A 49 -1.89 -6.92 5.53
C GLU A 49 -2.59 -7.37 4.25
N ARG A 50 -3.68 -6.68 3.86
CA ARG A 50 -4.40 -6.95 2.60
C ARG A 50 -3.91 -6.08 1.44
N GLN A 51 -2.95 -5.19 1.66
CA GLN A 51 -2.36 -4.34 0.63
C GLN A 51 -0.91 -4.74 0.42
N LEU A 52 -0.59 -5.19 -0.79
CA LEU A 52 0.79 -5.45 -1.19
C LEU A 52 1.22 -4.33 -2.13
N TYR A 53 2.29 -3.65 -1.76
CA TYR A 53 2.90 -2.59 -2.54
C TYR A 53 3.99 -3.18 -3.41
N GLU A 54 4.01 -2.77 -4.67
CA GLU A 54 5.09 -3.11 -5.58
C GLU A 54 6.40 -2.53 -5.06
N ASN A 55 7.37 -3.40 -4.87
CA ASN A 55 8.72 -3.06 -4.50
C ASN A 55 9.64 -3.45 -5.66
N ARG A 56 10.44 -2.50 -6.13
CA ARG A 56 11.29 -2.63 -7.32
C ARG A 56 12.77 -2.50 -6.98
N ALA A 57 13.61 -3.23 -7.69
CA ALA A 57 15.05 -2.99 -7.76
C ALA A 57 15.50 -2.88 -9.22
N PRO A 58 16.02 -1.73 -9.65
CA PRO A 58 16.13 -0.47 -8.90
C PRO A 58 14.75 0.13 -8.57
N GLN A 59 14.68 1.02 -7.58
CA GLN A 59 13.39 1.64 -7.18
C GLN A 59 12.79 2.52 -8.28
N ASP A 60 13.67 3.17 -9.05
CA ASP A 60 13.37 3.97 -10.23
C ASP A 60 14.01 3.31 -11.46
N ASP A 61 13.70 3.77 -12.67
CA ASP A 61 14.23 3.19 -13.92
C ASP A 61 15.73 3.50 -14.20
N LEU A 62 16.54 3.63 -13.15
CA LEU A 62 17.91 4.13 -13.25
C LEU A 62 18.84 3.24 -14.08
N TRP A 63 18.53 1.96 -14.21
CA TRP A 63 19.36 1.05 -15.00
C TRP A 63 19.32 1.37 -16.49
N THR A 64 18.24 1.95 -17.04
CA THR A 64 18.14 2.24 -18.48
C THR A 64 18.27 3.72 -18.82
N GLU A 65 18.31 4.59 -17.80
CA GLU A 65 18.36 6.05 -17.96
C GLU A 65 19.77 6.65 -18.06
N THR A 66 20.83 5.88 -17.75
CA THR A 66 22.21 6.39 -17.74
C THR A 66 23.24 5.34 -18.14
N LEU A 67 24.26 5.78 -18.88
CA LEU A 67 25.47 4.98 -19.16
C LEU A 67 26.58 5.18 -18.13
N THR A 68 26.40 6.12 -17.19
CA THR A 68 27.42 6.51 -16.22
C THR A 68 26.96 6.27 -14.78
N ASN A 69 27.71 5.43 -14.07
CA ASN A 69 27.69 5.15 -12.61
C ASN A 69 26.40 4.57 -12.00
N PRO A 70 26.51 3.58 -11.07
CA PRO A 70 27.64 2.68 -10.82
C PRO A 70 27.67 1.46 -11.76
N HIS A 71 26.62 1.24 -12.55
CA HIS A 71 26.48 0.05 -13.40
C HIS A 71 27.02 0.32 -14.81
N ILE A 72 27.68 -0.68 -15.38
CA ILE A 72 28.34 -0.55 -16.68
C ILE A 72 27.60 -1.42 -17.68
N TRP A 73 26.87 -0.76 -18.58
CA TRP A 73 26.39 -1.41 -19.79
C TRP A 73 27.55 -1.67 -20.75
N SER A 74 27.58 -2.88 -21.27
CA SER A 74 28.54 -3.36 -22.25
C SER A 74 27.80 -4.03 -23.41
N SER A 75 28.40 -3.99 -24.59
CA SER A 75 27.90 -4.63 -25.80
C SER A 75 29.08 -5.05 -26.69
N ILE A 76 28.82 -5.60 -27.87
CA ILE A 76 29.85 -6.04 -28.82
C ILE A 76 30.77 -4.89 -29.25
N GLU A 77 30.19 -3.74 -29.61
CA GLU A 77 30.95 -2.56 -30.06
C GLU A 77 30.95 -1.48 -28.97
N SER A 78 29.78 -0.91 -28.70
CA SER A 78 29.54 0.03 -27.59
C SER A 78 28.05 0.10 -27.25
N ALA A 79 27.75 0.37 -25.98
CA ALA A 79 26.40 0.70 -25.54
C ALA A 79 26.19 2.21 -25.65
N SER A 80 25.00 2.64 -26.05
CA SER A 80 24.58 4.03 -26.15
C SER A 80 23.25 4.26 -25.43
N LEU A 81 22.92 5.52 -25.17
CA LEU A 81 21.66 5.94 -24.58
C LEU A 81 20.82 6.56 -25.70
N ASP A 82 19.63 6.03 -25.93
CA ASP A 82 18.67 6.56 -26.89
C ASP A 82 17.57 7.33 -26.16
N THR A 83 17.50 8.64 -26.39
CA THR A 83 16.51 9.54 -25.77
C THR A 83 15.32 9.84 -26.68
N GLN A 84 15.21 9.15 -27.82
CA GLN A 84 14.13 9.30 -28.78
C GLN A 84 13.27 8.05 -28.90
N ASP A 85 13.86 6.87 -28.72
CA ASP A 85 13.17 5.58 -28.78
C ASP A 85 13.23 4.85 -27.43
N TYR A 86 12.19 5.04 -26.61
CA TYR A 86 12.06 4.47 -25.26
C TYR A 86 10.58 4.32 -24.88
N GLN A 87 10.29 3.58 -23.81
CA GLN A 87 8.96 3.29 -23.27
C GLN A 87 8.74 3.82 -21.84
N MET A 88 9.77 3.83 -21.02
CA MET A 88 9.73 4.26 -19.63
C MET A 88 10.81 5.34 -19.39
N GLY A 89 10.53 6.26 -18.46
CA GLY A 89 11.48 7.33 -18.13
C GLY A 89 11.75 8.32 -19.28
N ASN A 90 13.03 8.53 -19.61
CA ASN A 90 13.52 9.49 -20.60
C ASN A 90 14.49 8.88 -21.63
N GLY A 91 14.86 7.60 -21.51
CA GLY A 91 15.72 6.96 -22.50
C GLY A 91 15.83 5.46 -22.33
N SER A 92 16.39 4.80 -23.35
CA SER A 92 16.67 3.37 -23.37
C SER A 92 18.14 3.10 -23.63
N ILE A 93 18.62 1.91 -23.27
CA ILE A 93 19.99 1.49 -23.57
C ILE A 93 19.99 0.73 -24.88
N SER A 94 20.83 1.18 -25.80
CA SER A 94 20.94 0.67 -27.15
C SER A 94 22.30 0.03 -27.42
N SER A 95 22.32 -0.99 -28.27
CA SER A 95 23.50 -1.47 -28.95
C SER A 95 23.19 -1.64 -30.43
N SER A 96 24.19 -1.38 -31.26
CA SER A 96 24.16 -1.68 -32.68
C SER A 96 25.45 -2.38 -33.08
N VAL A 97 25.36 -3.31 -34.02
CA VAL A 97 26.51 -4.02 -34.60
C VAL A 97 26.30 -4.22 -36.09
N MET A 98 27.35 -4.01 -36.88
CA MET A 98 27.29 -4.20 -38.34
C MET A 98 27.70 -5.61 -38.74
N ASP A 99 27.08 -6.13 -39.81
CA ASP A 99 27.44 -7.40 -40.46
C ASP A 99 27.65 -8.58 -39.49
N SER A 100 26.77 -8.73 -38.49
CA SER A 100 26.87 -9.74 -37.44
C SER A 100 25.68 -10.71 -37.46
N THR A 101 25.89 -11.92 -36.94
CA THR A 101 24.83 -12.92 -36.72
C THR A 101 24.32 -12.91 -35.28
N SER A 102 24.88 -12.09 -34.40
CA SER A 102 24.45 -11.99 -33.01
C SER A 102 24.66 -10.59 -32.45
N ILE A 103 23.80 -10.20 -31.51
CA ILE A 103 23.94 -8.98 -30.71
C ILE A 103 23.69 -9.31 -29.26
N TRP A 104 24.42 -8.66 -28.35
CA TRP A 104 24.16 -8.76 -26.93
C TRP A 104 24.30 -7.42 -26.25
N LEU A 105 23.54 -7.28 -25.16
CA LEU A 105 23.57 -6.13 -24.28
C LEU A 105 23.61 -6.65 -22.84
N LYS A 106 24.59 -6.19 -22.08
CA LYS A 106 24.89 -6.71 -20.74
C LYS A 106 25.11 -5.59 -19.75
N ILE A 107 24.48 -5.72 -18.59
CA ILE A 107 24.72 -4.89 -17.41
C ILE A 107 25.38 -5.75 -16.33
N LEU A 108 26.48 -5.25 -15.77
CA LEU A 108 27.22 -5.87 -14.68
C LEU A 108 27.31 -4.92 -13.49
N ASP A 109 27.80 -5.46 -12.38
CA ASP A 109 27.99 -4.75 -11.12
C ASP A 109 26.69 -4.09 -10.64
N ILE A 110 25.54 -4.75 -10.90
CA ILE A 110 24.32 -4.40 -10.18
C ILE A 110 24.47 -4.83 -8.73
N ASP A 111 23.96 -4.00 -7.82
CA ASP A 111 23.94 -4.35 -6.40
C ASP A 111 23.28 -5.72 -6.25
N ALA A 112 23.83 -6.56 -5.38
CA ALA A 112 23.40 -7.95 -5.25
C ALA A 112 21.88 -8.05 -5.01
N ILE A 113 21.17 -8.62 -5.99
CA ILE A 113 19.73 -8.82 -5.93
C ILE A 113 19.45 -10.22 -5.40
N ASN A 114 18.65 -10.29 -4.33
CA ASN A 114 18.16 -11.55 -3.79
C ASN A 114 16.83 -11.93 -4.46
N CYS A 115 16.85 -13.02 -5.21
CA CYS A 115 15.70 -13.66 -5.86
C CYS A 115 15.36 -15.03 -5.24
N TYR A 116 15.86 -15.29 -4.02
CA TYR A 116 15.63 -16.52 -3.27
C TYR A 116 14.56 -16.28 -2.19
N GLU A 117 13.71 -17.29 -1.97
CA GLU A 117 12.64 -17.30 -0.95
C GLU A 117 11.54 -16.24 -1.12
N GLU A 118 10.55 -16.27 -0.22
CA GLU A 118 9.35 -15.42 -0.24
C GLU A 118 9.65 -13.93 -0.05
N THR A 119 10.82 -13.57 0.50
CA THR A 119 11.22 -12.19 0.75
C THR A 119 12.09 -11.59 -0.35
N GLY A 120 12.55 -12.41 -1.30
CA GLY A 120 13.30 -11.96 -2.48
C GLY A 120 12.40 -11.41 -3.58
N TYR A 121 13.02 -10.85 -4.61
CA TYR A 121 12.34 -10.51 -5.84
C TYR A 121 11.94 -11.79 -6.59
N ASN A 122 10.71 -11.85 -7.08
CA ASN A 122 10.16 -13.05 -7.72
C ASN A 122 9.81 -12.83 -9.19
N GLU A 123 9.88 -11.59 -9.68
CA GLU A 123 9.68 -11.23 -11.07
C GLU A 123 10.81 -10.34 -11.58
N LEU A 124 11.14 -10.49 -12.87
CA LEU A 124 11.98 -9.59 -13.65
C LEU A 124 11.15 -9.03 -14.79
N PHE A 125 11.04 -7.70 -14.87
CA PHE A 125 10.34 -6.98 -15.91
C PHE A 125 11.33 -6.22 -16.79
N PHE A 126 11.06 -6.19 -18.10
CA PHE A 126 11.78 -5.35 -19.06
C PHE A 126 10.97 -5.09 -20.32
N TRP A 127 11.31 -4.01 -21.00
CA TRP A 127 10.98 -3.75 -22.40
C TRP A 127 12.16 -4.10 -23.29
N ILE A 128 11.87 -4.66 -24.46
CA ILE A 128 12.86 -5.01 -25.48
C ILE A 128 12.35 -4.57 -26.85
N ASN A 129 13.24 -4.00 -27.66
CA ASN A 129 13.05 -3.73 -29.07
C ASN A 129 14.32 -4.18 -29.79
N TRP A 130 14.17 -4.81 -30.95
CA TRP A 130 15.29 -5.25 -31.78
C TRP A 130 14.99 -4.94 -33.23
N ASN A 131 16.03 -4.69 -34.02
CA ASN A 131 15.91 -4.50 -35.46
C ASN A 131 16.95 -5.36 -36.22
N ASN A 132 16.53 -5.88 -37.36
CA ASN A 132 17.38 -6.53 -38.35
C ASN A 132 17.07 -5.94 -39.73
N ASP A 133 18.06 -5.30 -40.36
CA ASP A 133 17.89 -4.66 -41.68
C ASP A 133 17.55 -5.64 -42.82
N ALA A 134 17.82 -6.94 -42.65
CA ALA A 134 17.41 -8.00 -43.57
C ALA A 134 15.95 -8.46 -43.34
N GLY A 135 15.30 -8.03 -42.25
CA GLY A 135 13.90 -8.31 -41.92
C GLY A 135 13.62 -9.71 -41.34
N ALA A 136 14.65 -10.51 -41.05
CA ALA A 136 14.50 -11.84 -40.48
C ALA A 136 14.43 -11.79 -38.93
N PRO A 137 13.55 -12.59 -38.30
CA PRO A 137 13.50 -12.69 -36.85
C PRO A 137 14.71 -13.46 -36.28
N PRO A 138 15.08 -13.24 -35.01
CA PRO A 138 16.09 -14.03 -34.33
C PRO A 138 15.73 -15.52 -34.37
N THR A 139 16.74 -16.37 -34.61
CA THR A 139 16.61 -17.83 -34.47
C THR A 139 16.62 -18.26 -33.00
N SER A 140 17.24 -17.47 -32.13
CA SER A 140 17.21 -17.67 -30.68
C SER A 140 17.42 -16.37 -29.92
N GLY A 141 16.79 -16.25 -28.75
CA GLY A 141 17.03 -15.21 -27.75
C GLY A 141 17.27 -15.84 -26.39
N THR A 142 18.30 -15.38 -25.69
CA THR A 142 18.68 -15.88 -24.36
C THR A 142 18.82 -14.71 -23.39
N LEU A 143 18.32 -14.93 -22.18
CA LEU A 143 18.53 -14.05 -21.04
C LEU A 143 19.35 -14.79 -19.99
N LYS A 144 20.43 -14.16 -19.52
CA LYS A 144 21.25 -14.68 -18.41
C LYS A 144 21.19 -13.76 -17.21
N LEU A 145 21.18 -14.36 -16.03
CA LEU A 145 21.32 -13.70 -14.73
C LEU A 145 22.62 -14.18 -14.09
N PHE A 146 23.61 -13.30 -14.02
CA PHE A 146 24.91 -13.61 -13.43
C PHE A 146 24.84 -13.58 -11.90
N SER A 147 25.57 -14.49 -11.26
CA SER A 147 25.62 -14.63 -9.81
C SER A 147 27.06 -14.54 -9.30
N GLY A 148 27.50 -13.33 -8.96
CA GLY A 148 28.84 -13.04 -8.41
C GLY A 148 29.99 -13.10 -9.42
N SER A 149 29.87 -13.87 -10.50
CA SER A 149 30.80 -13.86 -11.64
C SER A 149 30.09 -14.18 -12.96
N GLU A 150 30.70 -13.79 -14.08
CA GLU A 150 30.14 -14.07 -15.42
C GLU A 150 30.12 -15.56 -15.79
N ASP A 151 30.96 -16.37 -15.14
CA ASP A 151 30.98 -17.82 -15.38
C ASP A 151 29.85 -18.56 -14.64
N SER A 152 29.22 -17.93 -13.63
CA SER A 152 28.20 -18.56 -12.79
C SER A 152 26.86 -17.86 -13.01
N TYR A 153 25.93 -18.50 -13.73
CA TYR A 153 24.69 -17.84 -14.13
C TYR A 153 23.49 -18.78 -14.25
N PHE A 154 22.30 -18.18 -14.16
CA PHE A 154 21.05 -18.77 -14.60
C PHE A 154 20.74 -18.31 -16.03
N GLU A 155 20.21 -19.18 -16.88
CA GLU A 155 19.81 -18.83 -18.24
C GLU A 155 18.39 -19.30 -18.58
N THR A 156 17.71 -18.55 -19.44
CA THR A 156 16.39 -18.91 -19.98
C THR A 156 16.24 -18.47 -21.43
N ASP A 157 15.39 -19.18 -22.18
CA ASP A 157 15.05 -18.88 -23.56
C ASP A 157 13.90 -17.85 -23.60
N ILE A 158 14.15 -16.72 -24.25
CA ILE A 158 13.19 -15.63 -24.42
C ILE A 158 12.69 -15.49 -25.88
N THR A 159 13.08 -16.39 -26.79
CA THR A 159 12.79 -16.30 -28.23
C THR A 159 11.30 -16.08 -28.52
N ASN A 160 10.43 -16.81 -27.83
CA ASN A 160 8.98 -16.74 -28.03
C ASN A 160 8.32 -15.50 -27.40
N LEU A 161 9.09 -14.70 -26.65
CA LEU A 161 8.63 -13.49 -25.97
C LEU A 161 9.05 -12.21 -26.71
N LEU A 162 9.87 -12.36 -27.77
CA LEU A 162 10.36 -11.24 -28.55
C LEU A 162 9.25 -10.63 -29.42
N PRO A 163 9.18 -9.29 -29.51
CA PRO A 163 8.24 -8.60 -30.39
C PRO A 163 8.67 -8.71 -31.87
N SER A 164 7.87 -8.13 -32.77
CA SER A 164 8.25 -7.92 -34.16
C SER A 164 9.46 -6.99 -34.28
N SER A 165 10.22 -7.09 -35.38
CA SER A 165 11.34 -6.19 -35.68
C SER A 165 10.89 -4.72 -35.66
N GLY A 166 11.59 -3.89 -34.89
CA GLY A 166 11.33 -2.45 -34.76
C GLY A 166 10.14 -2.08 -33.87
N GLU A 167 9.50 -3.06 -33.22
CA GLU A 167 8.42 -2.82 -32.26
C GLU A 167 8.90 -3.08 -30.83
N TRP A 168 8.42 -2.29 -29.88
CA TRP A 168 8.63 -2.54 -28.45
C TRP A 168 7.68 -3.63 -27.94
N GLY A 169 8.23 -4.57 -27.18
CA GLY A 169 7.47 -5.55 -26.41
C GLY A 169 7.91 -5.55 -24.95
N ASN A 170 6.98 -5.75 -24.03
CA ASN A 170 7.30 -5.98 -22.62
C ASN A 170 7.26 -7.47 -22.28
N THR A 171 7.98 -7.84 -21.24
CA THR A 171 7.99 -9.21 -20.72
C THR A 171 8.15 -9.17 -19.21
N THR A 172 7.44 -10.08 -18.52
CA THR A 172 7.65 -10.38 -17.11
C THR A 172 8.04 -11.84 -16.99
N LEU A 173 9.17 -12.12 -16.35
CA LEU A 173 9.65 -13.48 -16.09
C LEU A 173 9.65 -13.76 -14.60
N ASN A 174 9.18 -14.96 -14.22
CA ASN A 174 9.36 -15.42 -12.86
C ASN A 174 10.84 -15.78 -12.62
N VAL A 175 11.40 -15.30 -11.53
CA VAL A 175 12.79 -15.58 -11.11
C VAL A 175 12.81 -16.36 -9.80
N GLY A 176 13.91 -17.07 -9.56
CA GLY A 176 14.10 -17.88 -8.36
C GLY A 176 14.06 -19.39 -8.59
N PRO A 177 14.22 -20.18 -7.51
CA PRO A 177 14.27 -21.63 -7.60
C PRO A 177 13.01 -22.23 -8.24
N ASN A 178 13.20 -23.27 -9.06
CA ASN A 178 12.13 -24.03 -9.72
C ASN A 178 11.29 -23.25 -10.77
N GLN A 179 11.77 -22.09 -11.25
CA GLN A 179 11.09 -21.32 -12.31
C GLN A 179 11.54 -21.69 -13.74
N GLY A 180 12.21 -22.83 -13.93
CA GLY A 180 12.59 -23.34 -15.25
C GLY A 180 13.89 -22.79 -15.83
N TRP A 181 14.66 -22.01 -15.07
CA TRP A 181 15.98 -21.54 -15.47
C TRP A 181 17.01 -22.66 -15.46
N ALA A 182 17.83 -22.75 -16.52
CA ALA A 182 18.98 -23.62 -16.54
C ALA A 182 20.14 -22.96 -15.76
N SER A 183 20.95 -23.75 -15.07
CA SER A 183 22.08 -23.26 -14.28
C SER A 183 23.40 -23.66 -14.91
N ASN A 184 24.32 -22.71 -15.04
CA ASN A 184 25.70 -22.97 -15.42
C ASN A 184 26.63 -22.77 -14.21
N ASN A 185 27.47 -23.77 -13.92
CA ASN A 185 28.28 -23.87 -12.70
C ASN A 185 27.43 -23.91 -11.42
N SER A 186 27.69 -23.03 -10.44
CA SER A 186 27.05 -23.02 -9.12
C SER A 186 26.50 -21.62 -8.79
N PRO A 187 25.51 -21.13 -9.56
CA PRO A 187 24.92 -19.81 -9.33
C PRO A 187 24.02 -19.81 -8.10
N ASP A 188 23.89 -18.64 -7.46
CA ASP A 188 23.13 -18.41 -6.25
C ASP A 188 22.05 -17.33 -6.49
N TRP A 189 20.80 -17.70 -6.26
CA TRP A 189 19.67 -16.77 -6.39
C TRP A 189 19.72 -15.64 -5.37
N GLN A 190 20.50 -15.75 -4.28
CA GLN A 190 20.66 -14.68 -3.30
C GLN A 190 21.60 -13.56 -3.76
N ASN A 191 22.32 -13.75 -4.86
CA ASN A 191 23.42 -12.88 -5.24
C ASN A 191 23.46 -12.64 -6.75
N ILE A 192 22.34 -12.18 -7.34
CA ILE A 192 22.30 -11.80 -8.76
C ILE A 192 23.00 -10.44 -8.93
N THR A 193 24.05 -10.41 -9.75
CA THR A 193 24.96 -9.26 -9.91
C THR A 193 25.08 -8.76 -11.35
N GLY A 194 24.32 -9.34 -12.28
CA GLY A 194 24.29 -8.86 -13.66
C GLY A 194 23.26 -9.54 -14.53
N ILE A 195 22.99 -8.95 -15.68
CA ILE A 195 21.99 -9.41 -16.66
C ILE A 195 22.58 -9.28 -18.07
N GLU A 196 22.41 -10.31 -18.91
CA GLU A 196 22.79 -10.28 -20.32
C GLU A 196 21.64 -10.74 -21.22
N PHE A 197 21.31 -9.91 -22.21
CA PHE A 197 20.41 -10.24 -23.30
C PHE A 197 21.24 -10.60 -24.51
N THR A 198 20.96 -11.73 -25.15
CA THR A 198 21.63 -12.17 -26.38
C THR A 198 20.61 -12.61 -27.42
N LEU A 199 20.70 -12.07 -28.63
CA LEU A 199 19.90 -12.48 -29.78
C LEU A 199 20.82 -13.01 -30.89
N VAL A 200 20.38 -14.05 -31.60
CA VAL A 200 21.16 -14.72 -32.66
C VAL A 200 20.28 -14.94 -33.89
N TRP A 201 20.86 -14.77 -35.08
CA TRP A 201 20.25 -14.96 -36.39
C TRP A 201 21.03 -15.98 -37.23
N SER A 202 20.37 -16.54 -38.26
CA SER A 202 21.00 -17.45 -39.22
C SER A 202 22.00 -16.77 -40.14
N ASP A 203 21.71 -15.52 -40.51
CA ASP A 203 22.43 -14.75 -41.52
C ASP A 203 22.92 -13.43 -40.93
N SER A 204 24.06 -12.94 -41.42
CA SER A 204 24.65 -11.68 -40.98
C SER A 204 23.86 -10.48 -41.48
N ALA A 205 23.60 -9.52 -40.60
CA ALA A 205 22.95 -8.26 -40.94
C ALA A 205 23.41 -7.14 -40.00
N ASN A 206 22.94 -5.92 -40.24
CA ASN A 206 23.00 -4.86 -39.24
C ASN A 206 21.93 -5.15 -38.20
N LEU A 207 22.36 -5.21 -36.94
CA LEU A 207 21.50 -5.55 -35.82
C LEU A 207 21.46 -4.37 -34.85
N ALA A 208 20.28 -4.10 -34.30
CA ALA A 208 20.11 -3.19 -33.17
C ALA A 208 19.30 -3.87 -32.06
N LEU A 209 19.60 -3.55 -30.81
CA LEU A 209 18.92 -4.04 -29.63
C LEU A 209 18.80 -2.90 -28.61
N ASN A 210 17.57 -2.61 -28.20
CA ASN A 210 17.24 -1.62 -27.18
C ASN A 210 16.56 -2.32 -26.00
N ILE A 211 16.97 -1.95 -24.78
CA ILE A 211 16.38 -2.41 -23.52
C ILE A 211 15.96 -1.19 -22.71
N ASP A 212 14.76 -1.26 -22.13
CA ASP A 212 14.19 -0.20 -21.32
C ASP A 212 13.35 -0.76 -20.16
N GLY A 213 13.04 0.05 -19.12
CA GLY A 213 12.19 -0.34 -18.01
C GLY A 213 12.66 -1.61 -17.31
N LEU A 214 13.95 -1.76 -17.01
CA LEU A 214 14.53 -3.00 -16.49
C LEU A 214 14.57 -3.00 -14.97
N PHE A 215 13.75 -3.85 -14.34
CA PHE A 215 13.75 -3.99 -12.88
C PHE A 215 13.27 -5.36 -12.41
N PHE A 216 13.79 -5.79 -11.27
CA PHE A 216 13.21 -6.84 -10.47
C PHE A 216 12.05 -6.28 -9.65
N ARG A 217 11.00 -7.08 -9.43
CA ARG A 217 9.92 -6.70 -8.52
C ARG A 217 9.40 -7.86 -7.67
N ASN A 218 8.80 -7.49 -6.55
CA ASN A 218 7.90 -8.30 -5.74
C ASN A 218 6.81 -7.40 -5.15
N TYR A 219 5.88 -8.01 -4.41
CA TYR A 219 4.78 -7.33 -3.77
C TYR A 219 4.84 -7.60 -2.26
N ILE A 220 5.09 -6.55 -1.47
CA ILE A 220 5.29 -6.64 -0.02
C ILE A 220 4.28 -5.78 0.73
N THR A 221 3.91 -6.17 1.94
CA THR A 221 3.07 -5.33 2.79
C THR A 221 3.84 -4.09 3.27
N SER A 222 3.11 -3.03 3.64
CA SER A 222 3.71 -1.86 4.31
C SER A 222 4.39 -2.23 5.64
N ILE A 223 3.92 -3.31 6.28
CA ILE A 223 4.45 -3.83 7.55
C ILE A 223 5.81 -4.51 7.31
N GLU A 224 5.92 -5.32 6.26
CA GLU A 224 7.19 -5.94 5.86
C GLU A 224 8.22 -4.90 5.43
N ALA A 225 7.81 -3.93 4.61
CA ALA A 225 8.69 -2.87 4.10
C ALA A 225 9.31 -2.02 5.24
N ALA A 226 8.52 -1.68 6.26
CA ALA A 226 9.00 -0.91 7.41
C ALA A 226 9.70 -1.77 8.48
N GLY A 227 9.46 -3.08 8.46
CA GLY A 227 9.76 -4.00 9.56
C GLY A 227 8.71 -3.93 10.67
N LEU A 228 8.38 -5.09 11.24
CA LEU A 228 7.27 -5.26 12.21
C LEU A 228 7.35 -4.30 13.40
N GLU A 229 8.53 -4.12 14.00
CA GLU A 229 8.72 -3.23 15.15
C GLU A 229 8.41 -1.76 14.81
N THR A 230 9.00 -1.26 13.73
CA THR A 230 8.79 0.10 13.23
C THR A 230 7.33 0.32 12.83
N ALA A 231 6.74 -0.65 12.13
CA ALA A 231 5.35 -0.61 11.68
C ALA A 231 4.38 -0.53 12.86
N ILE A 232 4.56 -1.38 13.89
CA ILE A 232 3.71 -1.37 15.08
C ILE A 232 3.82 -0.04 15.84
N LEU A 233 5.04 0.50 16.02
CA LEU A 233 5.24 1.79 16.68
C LEU A 233 4.57 2.93 15.91
N TYR A 234 4.74 2.95 14.58
CA TYR A 234 4.11 3.93 13.70
C TYR A 234 2.57 3.85 13.78
N ILE A 235 2.00 2.65 13.64
CA ILE A 235 0.55 2.41 13.73
C ILE A 235 0.04 2.84 15.10
N LEU A 236 0.71 2.46 16.20
CA LEU A 236 0.28 2.81 17.55
C LEU A 236 0.28 4.32 17.77
N PHE A 237 1.33 5.02 17.32
CA PHE A 237 1.43 6.47 17.44
C PHE A 237 0.35 7.18 16.62
N SER A 238 0.23 6.81 15.34
CA SER A 238 -0.76 7.37 14.41
C SER A 238 -2.19 7.17 14.92
N VAL A 239 -2.53 5.94 15.35
CA VAL A 239 -3.84 5.61 15.91
C VAL A 239 -4.11 6.35 17.21
N THR A 240 -3.15 6.39 18.14
CA THR A 240 -3.33 7.09 19.42
C THR A 240 -3.57 8.58 19.20
N PHE A 241 -2.80 9.19 18.30
CA PHE A 241 -2.98 10.60 17.94
C PHE A 241 -4.34 10.83 17.29
N SER A 242 -4.70 10.04 16.28
CA SER A 242 -5.98 10.16 15.56
C SER A 242 -7.18 9.98 16.49
N VAL A 243 -7.18 8.95 17.33
CA VAL A 243 -8.25 8.70 18.31
C VAL A 243 -8.34 9.86 19.31
N GLY A 244 -7.19 10.33 19.83
CA GLY A 244 -7.15 11.44 20.76
C GLY A 244 -7.69 12.75 20.18
N ILE A 245 -7.27 13.12 18.98
CA ILE A 245 -7.75 14.32 18.28
C ILE A 245 -9.24 14.20 17.96
N ASN A 246 -9.68 13.07 17.42
CA ASN A 246 -11.09 12.87 17.08
C ASN A 246 -12.02 12.98 18.29
N TRP A 247 -11.57 12.47 19.43
CA TRP A 247 -12.28 12.62 20.69
C TRP A 247 -12.35 14.09 21.13
N VAL A 248 -11.20 14.76 21.23
CA VAL A 248 -11.14 16.17 21.68
C VAL A 248 -12.00 17.06 20.80
N LEU A 249 -11.91 16.88 19.47
CA LEU A 249 -12.76 17.60 18.52
C LEU A 249 -14.23 17.31 18.74
N TRP A 250 -14.63 16.04 18.91
CA TRP A 250 -16.03 15.69 19.12
C TRP A 250 -16.61 16.31 20.39
N ALA A 251 -15.91 16.18 21.51
CA ALA A 251 -16.32 16.79 22.76
C ALA A 251 -16.38 18.32 22.63
N GLY A 252 -15.41 18.92 21.93
CA GLY A 252 -15.28 20.37 21.74
C GLY A 252 -16.44 20.94 20.93
N ILE A 253 -16.73 20.31 19.79
CA ILE A 253 -17.83 20.69 18.91
C ILE A 253 -19.16 20.54 19.65
N LEU A 254 -19.40 19.41 20.33
CA LEU A 254 -20.63 19.22 21.12
C LEU A 254 -20.80 20.30 22.19
N PHE A 255 -19.71 20.65 22.88
CA PHE A 255 -19.73 21.70 23.90
C PHE A 255 -20.08 23.08 23.31
N ILE A 256 -19.44 23.45 22.20
CA ILE A 256 -19.68 24.73 21.50
C ILE A 256 -21.11 24.76 20.95
N VAL A 257 -21.54 23.74 20.23
CA VAL A 257 -22.88 23.67 19.63
C VAL A 257 -23.95 23.71 20.71
N SER A 258 -23.80 22.98 21.81
CA SER A 258 -24.76 23.06 22.92
C SER A 258 -24.89 24.49 23.45
N LYS A 259 -23.76 25.19 23.62
CA LYS A 259 -23.75 26.59 24.05
C LYS A 259 -24.46 27.52 23.05
N LEU A 260 -24.29 27.29 21.74
CA LEU A 260 -25.00 28.05 20.70
C LEU A 260 -26.52 27.86 20.76
N PHE A 261 -27.00 26.71 21.23
CA PHE A 261 -28.41 26.42 21.46
C PHE A 261 -28.92 26.87 22.85
N GLY A 262 -28.10 27.65 23.58
CA GLY A 262 -28.40 28.17 24.91
C GLY A 262 -28.25 27.15 26.04
N GLU A 263 -27.58 26.02 25.79
CA GLU A 263 -27.41 24.94 26.75
C GLU A 263 -25.98 24.89 27.30
N GLU A 264 -25.80 25.23 28.58
CA GLU A 264 -24.49 25.21 29.23
C GLU A 264 -24.19 23.83 29.84
N LEU A 265 -23.52 22.94 29.12
CA LEU A 265 -23.23 21.54 29.56
C LEU A 265 -22.41 21.40 30.87
N GLY A 266 -21.96 22.50 31.47
CA GLY A 266 -21.20 22.51 32.72
C GLY A 266 -19.69 22.63 32.49
N LYS A 267 -18.89 22.04 33.38
CA LYS A 267 -17.42 22.11 33.28
C LYS A 267 -16.91 21.22 32.15
N TRP A 268 -16.05 21.76 31.30
CA TRP A 268 -15.42 21.07 30.18
C TRP A 268 -14.88 19.68 30.53
N ASN A 269 -14.06 19.56 31.59
CA ASN A 269 -13.45 18.29 31.98
C ASN A 269 -14.49 17.20 32.33
N VAL A 270 -15.64 17.58 32.89
CA VAL A 270 -16.72 16.64 33.23
C VAL A 270 -17.43 16.18 31.96
N VAL A 271 -17.76 17.13 31.07
CA VAL A 271 -18.39 16.82 29.78
C VAL A 271 -17.49 15.94 28.92
N PHE A 272 -16.19 16.23 28.87
CA PHE A 272 -15.19 15.45 28.16
C PHE A 272 -15.16 13.98 28.63
N VAL A 273 -15.19 13.77 29.96
CA VAL A 273 -15.23 12.43 30.57
C VAL A 273 -16.52 11.69 30.24
N ILE A 274 -17.67 12.36 30.30
CA ILE A 274 -18.97 11.73 30.02
C ILE A 274 -19.08 11.34 28.53
N ILE A 275 -18.74 12.27 27.62
CA ILE A 275 -18.74 12.02 26.18
C ILE A 275 -17.75 10.90 25.81
N GLY A 276 -16.62 10.82 26.52
CA GLY A 276 -15.66 9.75 26.33
C GLY A 276 -16.22 8.34 26.41
N HIS A 277 -17.24 8.12 27.25
CA HIS A 277 -17.88 6.81 27.35
C HIS A 277 -18.71 6.45 26.10
N ALA A 278 -19.20 7.45 25.34
CA ALA A 278 -19.90 7.20 24.08
C ALA A 278 -18.99 6.61 22.99
N PHE A 279 -17.68 6.87 23.06
CA PHE A 279 -16.68 6.30 22.14
C PHE A 279 -16.47 4.80 22.32
N LEU A 280 -17.05 4.17 23.35
CA LEU A 280 -17.07 2.70 23.41
C LEU A 280 -17.73 2.09 22.16
N ALA A 281 -18.70 2.78 21.56
CA ALA A 281 -19.27 2.37 20.27
C ALA A 281 -18.20 2.22 19.18
N THR A 282 -17.17 3.08 19.17
CA THR A 282 -16.01 2.98 18.26
C THR A 282 -15.31 1.65 18.39
N ALA A 283 -14.98 1.21 19.61
CA ALA A 283 -14.34 -0.08 19.78
C ALA A 283 -15.19 -1.22 19.18
N VAL A 284 -16.51 -1.16 19.35
CA VAL A 284 -17.43 -2.20 18.85
C VAL A 284 -17.50 -2.21 17.32
N TYR A 285 -17.86 -1.09 16.69
CA TYR A 285 -18.02 -1.08 15.23
C TYR A 285 -16.68 -1.27 14.51
N THR A 286 -15.58 -0.82 15.10
CA THR A 286 -14.23 -1.04 14.55
C THR A 286 -13.90 -2.53 14.59
N LEU A 287 -14.11 -3.23 15.71
CA LEU A 287 -13.86 -4.68 15.78
C LEU A 287 -14.73 -5.48 14.79
N VAL A 288 -16.00 -5.11 14.63
CA VAL A 288 -16.87 -5.74 13.63
C VAL A 288 -16.33 -5.50 12.22
N SER A 289 -15.89 -4.28 11.92
CA SER A 289 -15.30 -3.93 10.62
C SER A 289 -13.98 -4.66 10.39
N THR A 290 -13.15 -4.80 11.43
CA THR A 290 -11.90 -5.59 11.40
C THR A 290 -12.20 -7.01 10.97
N LEU A 291 -13.18 -7.67 11.60
CA LEU A 291 -13.58 -9.03 11.26
C LEU A 291 -14.04 -9.14 9.80
N ILE A 292 -14.79 -8.17 9.30
CA ILE A 292 -15.23 -8.14 7.90
C ILE A 292 -14.03 -7.98 6.97
N PHE A 293 -13.13 -7.05 7.27
CA PHE A 293 -11.95 -6.78 6.44
C PHE A 293 -10.93 -7.92 6.42
N THR A 294 -10.99 -8.86 7.38
CA THR A 294 -10.20 -10.10 7.26
C THR A 294 -10.56 -10.90 6.01
N SER A 295 -11.75 -10.72 5.44
CA SER A 295 -12.20 -11.40 4.21
C SER A 295 -11.91 -10.62 2.92
N LEU A 296 -11.25 -9.47 2.99
CA LEU A 296 -10.85 -8.73 1.79
C LEU A 296 -9.86 -9.55 0.95
N PRO A 297 -10.01 -9.54 -0.39
CA PRO A 297 -8.98 -10.07 -1.27
C PRO A 297 -7.70 -9.24 -1.14
N ILE A 298 -6.57 -9.86 -1.47
CA ILE A 298 -5.29 -9.15 -1.55
C ILE A 298 -5.40 -8.11 -2.67
N LEU A 299 -4.96 -6.89 -2.37
CA LEU A 299 -4.86 -5.78 -3.32
C LEU A 299 -3.39 -5.52 -3.63
N THR A 300 -3.00 -5.79 -4.87
CA THR A 300 -1.68 -5.42 -5.39
C THR A 300 -1.71 -3.97 -5.85
N MET A 301 -0.79 -3.16 -5.33
CA MET A 301 -0.68 -1.73 -5.57
C MET A 301 0.58 -1.47 -6.39
N PRO A 302 0.45 -1.21 -7.70
CA PRO A 302 1.58 -0.80 -8.55
C PRO A 302 2.17 0.52 -8.08
N VAL A 303 3.40 0.83 -8.50
CA VAL A 303 4.02 2.12 -8.18
C VAL A 303 3.24 3.29 -8.80
N GLU A 304 2.67 3.11 -10.00
CA GLU A 304 1.96 4.16 -10.72
C GLU A 304 0.56 4.46 -10.11
N SER A 305 0.30 5.73 -9.78
CA SER A 305 -0.92 6.12 -9.05
C SER A 305 -2.22 5.81 -9.79
N ASP A 306 -2.24 5.98 -11.11
CA ASP A 306 -3.43 5.69 -11.93
C ASP A 306 -3.76 4.18 -11.90
N LEU A 307 -2.73 3.33 -11.88
CA LEU A 307 -2.89 1.89 -11.78
C LEU A 307 -3.33 1.46 -10.37
N GLN A 308 -2.89 2.16 -9.31
CA GLN A 308 -3.40 1.93 -7.95
C GLN A 308 -4.89 2.21 -7.85
N VAL A 309 -5.36 3.31 -8.44
CA VAL A 309 -6.79 3.65 -8.48
C VAL A 309 -7.58 2.58 -9.24
N ALA A 310 -7.06 2.13 -10.38
CA ALA A 310 -7.66 1.05 -11.16
C ALA A 310 -7.75 -0.25 -10.33
N ALA A 311 -6.64 -0.71 -9.75
CA ALA A 311 -6.57 -1.92 -8.93
C ALA A 311 -7.57 -1.88 -7.76
N PHE A 312 -7.65 -0.76 -7.06
CA PHE A 312 -8.61 -0.56 -5.98
C PHE A 312 -10.06 -0.60 -6.50
N SER A 313 -10.33 0.07 -7.62
CA SER A 313 -11.67 0.16 -8.21
C SER A 313 -12.18 -1.18 -8.73
N GLU A 314 -11.29 -2.06 -9.19
CA GLU A 314 -11.63 -3.38 -9.71
C GLU A 314 -11.72 -4.44 -8.60
N THR A 315 -10.87 -4.33 -7.58
CA THR A 315 -10.71 -5.40 -6.58
C THR A 315 -11.52 -5.14 -5.31
N TRP A 316 -11.42 -3.94 -4.74
CA TRP A 316 -11.99 -3.65 -3.41
C TRP A 316 -13.31 -2.90 -3.48
N LEU A 317 -13.43 -1.89 -4.34
CA LEU A 317 -14.65 -1.08 -4.41
C LEU A 317 -15.95 -1.89 -4.67
N PRO A 318 -15.98 -2.90 -5.58
CA PRO A 318 -17.16 -3.75 -5.77
C PRO A 318 -17.30 -4.85 -4.71
N ASN A 319 -16.30 -5.04 -3.84
CA ASN A 319 -16.28 -6.13 -2.88
C ASN A 319 -17.29 -5.88 -1.73
N LEU A 320 -18.10 -6.90 -1.44
CA LEU A 320 -19.14 -6.80 -0.40
C LEU A 320 -18.55 -6.57 1.00
N ALA A 321 -17.41 -7.18 1.32
CA ALA A 321 -16.76 -6.97 2.61
C ALA A 321 -16.26 -5.53 2.75
N TYR A 322 -15.69 -4.96 1.68
CA TYR A 322 -15.28 -3.55 1.67
C TYR A 322 -16.47 -2.62 1.88
N GLN A 323 -17.56 -2.82 1.12
CA GLN A 323 -18.78 -2.01 1.22
C GLN A 323 -19.45 -2.12 2.60
N ALA A 324 -19.60 -3.35 3.10
CA ALA A 324 -20.25 -3.60 4.40
C ALA A 324 -19.41 -3.06 5.56
N GLY A 325 -18.10 -3.32 5.57
CA GLY A 325 -17.21 -2.79 6.61
C GLY A 325 -17.19 -1.27 6.61
N THR A 326 -17.09 -0.65 5.44
CA THR A 326 -17.16 0.82 5.31
C THR A 326 -18.50 1.37 5.79
N LEU A 327 -19.62 0.75 5.41
CA LEU A 327 -20.95 1.15 5.89
C LEU A 327 -21.08 1.06 7.42
N ILE A 328 -20.50 0.03 8.04
CA ILE A 328 -20.49 -0.16 9.50
C ILE A 328 -19.69 0.93 10.20
N LEU A 329 -18.53 1.33 9.64
CA LEU A 329 -17.77 2.48 10.15
C LEU A 329 -18.62 3.76 10.13
N TRP A 330 -19.33 4.02 9.03
CA TRP A 330 -20.25 5.17 8.94
C TRP A 330 -21.44 5.10 9.90
N ALA A 331 -22.10 3.94 9.99
CA ALA A 331 -23.19 3.71 10.93
C ALA A 331 -22.74 3.87 12.38
N GLY A 332 -21.50 3.48 12.67
CA GLY A 332 -20.84 3.67 13.95
C GLY A 332 -20.72 5.13 14.40
N GLU A 333 -20.40 6.02 13.47
CA GLU A 333 -20.33 7.46 13.75
C GLU A 333 -21.73 8.05 14.06
N ILE A 334 -22.77 7.57 13.37
CA ILE A 334 -24.17 7.92 13.67
C ILE A 334 -24.56 7.41 15.06
N TRP A 335 -24.09 6.22 15.46
CA TRP A 335 -24.33 5.66 16.78
C TRP A 335 -23.72 6.54 17.89
N ILE A 336 -22.50 7.04 17.70
CA ILE A 336 -21.88 7.99 18.65
C ILE A 336 -22.71 9.28 18.77
N ALA A 337 -23.24 9.80 17.66
CA ALA A 337 -24.13 10.96 17.69
C ALA A 337 -25.43 10.65 18.46
N ALA A 338 -26.03 9.47 18.26
CA ALA A 338 -27.21 9.06 19.03
C ALA A 338 -26.92 8.99 20.54
N LEU A 339 -25.79 8.39 20.94
CA LEU A 339 -25.35 8.34 22.34
C LEU A 339 -25.10 9.74 22.92
N SER A 340 -24.52 10.64 22.11
CA SER A 340 -24.27 12.03 22.50
C SER A 340 -25.57 12.81 22.75
N ALA A 341 -26.61 12.58 21.93
CA ALA A 341 -27.94 13.14 22.17
C ALA A 341 -28.55 12.66 23.50
N ILE A 342 -28.36 11.38 23.86
CA ILE A 342 -28.77 10.84 25.16
C ILE A 342 -28.05 11.58 26.30
N VAL A 343 -26.73 11.75 26.18
CA VAL A 343 -25.91 12.47 27.18
C VAL A 343 -26.40 13.91 27.37
N ILE A 344 -26.57 14.67 26.28
CA ILE A 344 -27.03 16.06 26.34
C ILE A 344 -28.40 16.14 27.03
N ARG A 345 -29.31 15.24 26.67
CA ARG A 345 -30.63 15.18 27.29
C ARG A 345 -30.53 14.98 28.80
N LEU A 346 -29.73 14.02 29.24
CA LEU A 346 -29.60 13.70 30.66
C LEU A 346 -28.89 14.81 31.45
N LEU A 347 -27.96 15.55 30.82
CA LEU A 347 -27.26 16.66 31.45
C LEU A 347 -28.11 17.92 31.62
N LYS A 348 -29.13 18.11 30.78
CA LYS A 348 -29.91 19.36 30.72
C LYS A 348 -31.41 19.19 30.95
N ASP A 349 -31.89 17.96 31.01
CA ASP A 349 -33.32 17.62 31.08
C ASP A 349 -34.16 18.29 29.98
N ILE A 350 -33.59 18.39 28.77
CA ILE A 350 -34.26 18.99 27.61
C ILE A 350 -35.09 17.96 26.83
N THR A 351 -35.87 18.45 25.85
CA THR A 351 -36.63 17.57 24.96
C THR A 351 -35.71 16.74 24.06
N TRP A 352 -36.15 15.53 23.70
CA TRP A 352 -35.41 14.67 22.76
C TRP A 352 -35.13 15.37 21.43
N GLY A 353 -36.10 16.10 20.89
CA GLY A 353 -35.94 16.82 19.63
C GLY A 353 -34.80 17.85 19.69
N LYS A 354 -34.71 18.61 20.80
CA LYS A 354 -33.63 19.59 20.99
C LYS A 354 -32.27 18.91 21.16
N ALA A 355 -32.18 17.87 21.99
CA ALA A 355 -30.93 17.13 22.19
C ALA A 355 -30.43 16.45 20.90
N ALA A 356 -31.34 15.84 20.14
CA ALA A 356 -31.03 15.23 18.85
C ALA A 356 -30.56 16.28 17.83
N THR A 357 -31.19 17.45 17.80
CA THR A 357 -30.78 18.56 16.91
C THR A 357 -29.38 19.05 17.25
N ILE A 358 -29.07 19.29 18.52
CA ILE A 358 -27.72 19.69 18.96
C ILE A 358 -26.69 18.66 18.51
N SER A 359 -26.96 17.37 18.77
CA SER A 359 -26.02 16.31 18.40
C SER A 359 -25.88 16.13 16.88
N ALA A 360 -26.96 16.31 16.11
CA ALA A 360 -26.93 16.23 14.66
C ALA A 360 -26.18 17.40 14.03
N VAL A 361 -26.33 18.62 14.58
CA VAL A 361 -25.55 19.78 14.15
C VAL A 361 -24.07 19.58 14.47
N ALA A 362 -23.73 19.09 15.68
CA ALA A 362 -22.36 18.75 16.03
C ALA A 362 -21.76 17.68 15.11
N PHE A 363 -22.56 16.66 14.76
CA PHE A 363 -22.21 15.66 13.76
C PHE A 363 -21.88 16.28 12.41
N GLY A 364 -22.78 17.12 11.88
CA GLY A 364 -22.58 17.82 10.61
C GLY A 364 -21.32 18.71 10.61
N VAL A 365 -21.08 19.45 11.69
CA VAL A 365 -19.87 20.28 11.83
C VAL A 365 -18.61 19.41 11.82
N ARG A 366 -18.57 18.32 12.60
CA ARG A 366 -17.41 17.41 12.59
C ARG A 366 -17.20 16.79 11.21
N PHE A 367 -18.27 16.35 10.56
CA PHE A 367 -18.21 15.75 9.23
C PHE A 367 -17.59 16.74 8.22
N ILE A 368 -18.03 17.99 8.24
CA ILE A 368 -17.45 19.05 7.40
C ILE A 368 -15.97 19.27 7.73
N LEU A 369 -15.61 19.37 9.02
CA LEU A 369 -14.22 19.56 9.43
C LEU A 369 -13.32 18.41 8.96
N ARG A 370 -13.79 17.16 9.04
CA ARG A 370 -13.04 16.00 8.54
C ARG A 370 -12.76 16.09 7.04
N ILE A 371 -13.74 16.52 6.25
CA ILE A 371 -13.57 16.71 4.80
C ILE A 371 -12.52 17.78 4.50
N PHE A 372 -12.54 18.91 5.20
CA PHE A 372 -11.62 20.03 4.92
C PHE A 372 -10.22 19.84 5.49
N PHE A 373 -10.07 19.14 6.61
CA PHE A 373 -8.79 18.99 7.31
C PHE A 373 -8.16 17.60 7.18
N GLY A 374 -8.83 16.65 6.49
CA GLY A 374 -8.31 15.28 6.31
C GLY A 374 -8.18 14.50 7.63
N LEU A 375 -9.09 14.74 8.59
CA LEU A 375 -9.08 14.18 9.96
C LEU A 375 -10.07 13.04 10.19
#